data_AF-A0A2H1W2H3-F1
#
_entry.id   AF-A0A2H1W2H3-F1
#
_cell.length_a   1.000
_cell.length_b   1.000
_cell.length_c   1.000
_cell.angle_alpha   90.00
_cell.angle_beta   90.00
_cell.angle_gamma   90.00
#
_symmetry.space_group_name_H-M   'P 1'
#
loop_
_entity.id
_entity.type
_entity.pdbx_description
1 polymer ?
#
loop_
_entity_poly.entity_id
_entity_poly.type
_entity_poly.pdbx_seq_one_letter_code
_entity_poly.pdbx_strand_id
1 'polypeptide(L)'
;MNLMRKLRGATSSASPETAEASSSSSHVQLGLMHLKKLFAEYTHPPQPLTDAEKDDKLYNMLPLFCKVFGTSPSSEMNEKFWDILSFCQQVSKLMVSEIRKRASNQSTEAASCAIAKFLEIENSEESSNGWMLLSTLNLLAAGDQSLIQVMTTASIPSTLVKCLYLFFDLPEIPESEADVQDGNSDFTPRERRILLQKIFVQVPAVQRYQ
;
A
#
# COMPACT_ATOMS: atom_id res chain seq x y z
N MET A 1 1.12 -0.93 -11.39
CA MET A 1 2.53 -0.89 -11.85
C MET A 1 3.44 -1.38 -10.72
N ASN A 2 4.07 -2.55 -10.88
CA ASN A 2 4.95 -3.16 -9.87
C ASN A 2 6.24 -2.35 -9.68
N LEU A 3 6.34 -1.62 -8.57
CA LEU A 3 7.47 -0.74 -8.22
C LEU A 3 8.83 -1.48 -8.21
N MET A 4 8.81 -2.78 -7.84
CA MET A 4 10.01 -3.63 -7.74
C MET A 4 10.45 -4.29 -9.07
N ARG A 5 9.54 -4.48 -10.04
CA ARG A 5 9.95 -4.95 -11.39
C ARG A 5 10.88 -3.95 -12.08
N LYS A 6 10.84 -2.67 -11.68
CA LYS A 6 11.71 -1.60 -12.20
C LYS A 6 13.03 -1.44 -11.43
N LEU A 7 13.15 -1.95 -10.21
CA LEU A 7 14.44 -1.99 -9.48
C LEU A 7 15.27 -3.21 -9.89
N ARG A 8 14.62 -4.33 -10.22
CA ARG A 8 15.28 -5.56 -10.67
C ARG A 8 15.53 -5.59 -12.19
N GLY A 9 16.05 -4.50 -12.73
CA GLY A 9 16.31 -4.36 -14.16
C GLY A 9 17.59 -5.07 -14.62
N ALA A 10 17.42 -5.98 -15.58
CA ALA A 10 18.37 -6.42 -16.60
C ALA A 10 19.43 -7.49 -16.24
N THR A 11 19.05 -8.77 -16.36
CA THR A 11 19.85 -9.79 -17.06
C THR A 11 18.97 -10.90 -17.66
N SER A 12 18.99 -10.96 -18.98
CA SER A 12 18.85 -12.05 -19.97
C SER A 12 18.14 -13.39 -19.66
N SER A 13 17.23 -13.75 -20.59
CA SER A 13 17.19 -14.96 -21.46
C SER A 13 16.01 -15.97 -21.33
N ALA A 14 15.16 -15.94 -22.37
CA ALA A 14 14.43 -16.99 -23.11
C ALA A 14 13.67 -18.16 -22.41
N SER A 15 12.32 -18.12 -22.55
CA SER A 15 11.26 -19.17 -22.78
C SER A 15 11.23 -20.49 -21.96
N PRO A 16 10.04 -21.05 -21.58
CA PRO A 16 8.80 -21.20 -22.39
C PRO A 16 7.49 -20.73 -21.70
N GLU A 17 6.73 -19.84 -22.34
CA GLU A 17 5.68 -19.03 -21.70
C GLU A 17 4.21 -19.54 -21.78
N THR A 18 3.91 -20.73 -22.29
CA THR A 18 2.50 -21.10 -22.56
C THR A 18 1.77 -21.93 -21.50
N ALA A 19 2.44 -22.41 -20.44
CA ALA A 19 1.80 -23.22 -19.38
C ALA A 19 1.66 -22.51 -18.03
N GLU A 20 2.46 -21.49 -17.73
CA GLU A 20 2.41 -20.75 -16.45
C GLU A 20 1.38 -19.60 -16.45
N ALA A 21 1.00 -19.10 -17.63
CA ALA A 21 0.01 -18.02 -17.76
C ALA A 21 -1.43 -18.48 -17.39
N SER A 22 -1.75 -19.75 -17.64
CA SER A 22 -3.08 -20.31 -17.36
C SER A 22 -3.27 -20.64 -15.86
N SER A 23 -2.23 -21.10 -15.17
CA SER A 23 -2.26 -21.37 -13.72
C SER A 23 -2.26 -20.07 -12.90
N SER A 24 -1.47 -19.08 -13.31
CA SER A 24 -1.42 -17.75 -12.65
C SER A 24 -2.74 -16.98 -12.80
N SER A 25 -3.38 -17.03 -13.97
CA SER A 25 -4.71 -16.44 -14.18
C SER A 25 -5.77 -17.05 -13.27
N SER A 26 -5.75 -18.39 -13.11
CA SER A 26 -6.65 -19.11 -12.22
C SER A 26 -6.47 -18.71 -10.74
N HIS A 27 -5.22 -18.53 -10.31
CA HIS A 27 -4.92 -18.07 -8.95
C HIS A 27 -5.35 -16.61 -8.71
N VAL A 28 -5.23 -15.74 -9.71
CA VAL A 28 -5.69 -14.34 -9.62
C VAL A 28 -7.21 -14.26 -9.54
N GLN A 29 -7.93 -15.07 -10.33
CA GLN A 29 -9.39 -15.15 -10.27
C GLN A 29 -9.88 -15.64 -8.89
N LEU A 30 -9.25 -16.68 -8.34
CA LEU A 30 -9.60 -17.17 -7.00
C LEU A 30 -9.33 -16.10 -5.93
N GLY A 31 -8.21 -15.39 -6.02
CA GLY A 31 -7.89 -14.26 -5.14
C GLY A 31 -8.95 -13.15 -5.21
N LEU A 32 -9.43 -12.81 -6.41
CA LEU A 32 -10.48 -11.82 -6.60
C LEU A 32 -11.83 -12.28 -6.00
N MET A 33 -12.21 -13.54 -6.19
CA MET A 33 -13.42 -14.10 -5.57
C MET A 33 -13.34 -14.05 -4.05
N HIS A 34 -12.18 -14.39 -3.49
CA HIS A 34 -11.97 -14.36 -2.05
C HIS A 34 -12.03 -12.92 -1.50
N LEU A 35 -11.37 -11.97 -2.16
CA LEU A 35 -11.43 -10.54 -1.81
C LEU A 35 -12.88 -10.02 -1.80
N LYS A 36 -13.66 -10.30 -2.84
CA LYS A 36 -15.08 -9.90 -2.92
C LYS A 36 -15.89 -10.47 -1.75
N LYS A 37 -15.68 -11.75 -1.43
CA LYS A 37 -16.36 -12.41 -0.32
C LYS A 37 -16.00 -11.75 1.02
N LEU A 38 -14.71 -11.55 1.29
CA LEU A 38 -14.24 -10.90 2.51
C LEU A 38 -14.81 -9.49 2.66
N PHE A 39 -14.83 -8.72 1.56
CA PHE A 39 -15.35 -7.36 1.60
C PHE A 39 -16.87 -7.33 1.82
N ALA A 40 -17.62 -8.25 1.20
CA ALA A 40 -19.06 -8.39 1.44
C ALA A 40 -19.37 -8.76 2.91
N GLU A 41 -18.58 -9.65 3.52
CA GLU A 41 -18.71 -9.97 4.95
C GLU A 41 -18.31 -8.81 5.86
N TYR A 42 -17.42 -7.93 5.40
CA TYR A 42 -17.04 -6.72 6.12
C TYR A 42 -18.11 -5.63 6.05
N THR A 43 -18.76 -5.44 4.90
CA THR A 43 -19.83 -4.44 4.71
C THR A 43 -21.18 -4.90 5.27
N HIS A 44 -21.45 -6.20 5.24
CA HIS A 44 -22.68 -6.81 5.73
C HIS A 44 -22.38 -7.91 6.76
N PRO A 45 -21.77 -7.56 7.91
CA PRO A 45 -21.40 -8.56 8.89
C PRO A 45 -22.65 -9.10 9.61
N PRO A 46 -22.67 -10.40 9.97
CA PRO A 46 -23.80 -10.99 10.69
C PRO A 46 -23.98 -10.40 12.09
N GLN A 47 -22.92 -9.83 12.66
CA GLN A 47 -22.92 -9.11 13.93
C GLN A 47 -22.16 -7.79 13.77
N PRO A 48 -22.54 -6.72 14.48
CA PRO A 48 -21.79 -5.46 14.43
C PRO A 48 -20.32 -5.66 14.79
N LEU A 49 -19.43 -5.21 13.92
CA LEU A 49 -17.98 -5.26 14.14
C LEU A 49 -17.52 -4.03 14.92
N THR A 50 -16.64 -4.24 15.89
CA THR A 50 -15.85 -3.18 16.55
C THR A 50 -14.88 -2.54 15.56
N ASP A 51 -14.37 -1.35 15.89
CA ASP A 51 -13.39 -0.67 15.03
C ASP A 51 -12.09 -1.49 14.87
N ALA A 52 -11.64 -2.16 15.93
CA ALA A 52 -10.47 -3.03 15.86
C ALA A 52 -10.67 -4.24 14.93
N GLU A 53 -11.86 -4.87 14.97
CA GLU A 53 -12.19 -5.98 14.06
C GLU A 53 -12.34 -5.53 12.61
N LYS A 54 -12.83 -4.31 12.38
CA LYS A 54 -12.87 -3.71 11.04
C LYS A 54 -11.47 -3.48 10.50
N ASP A 55 -10.59 -2.91 11.31
CA ASP A 55 -9.20 -2.65 10.93
C ASP A 55 -8.48 -3.96 10.62
N ASP A 56 -8.60 -4.98 11.48
CA ASP A 56 -8.00 -6.31 11.27
C ASP A 56 -8.50 -6.96 9.97
N LYS A 57 -9.82 -6.97 9.73
CA LYS A 57 -10.39 -7.49 8.49
C LYS A 57 -9.88 -6.73 7.26
N LEU A 58 -9.77 -5.41 7.31
CA LEU A 58 -9.21 -4.63 6.21
C LEU A 58 -7.75 -4.98 5.96
N TYR A 59 -6.91 -5.06 7.00
CA TYR A 59 -5.51 -5.45 6.88
C TYR A 59 -5.36 -6.82 6.19
N ASN A 60 -6.19 -7.79 6.57
CA ASN A 60 -6.20 -9.12 5.97
C ASN A 60 -6.59 -9.12 4.47
N MET A 61 -7.29 -8.10 3.99
CA MET A 61 -7.68 -7.97 2.58
C MET A 61 -6.62 -7.29 1.71
N LEU A 62 -5.71 -6.49 2.28
CA LEU A 62 -4.74 -5.70 1.51
C LEU A 62 -3.79 -6.58 0.67
N PRO A 63 -3.19 -7.68 1.21
CA PRO A 63 -2.31 -8.53 0.42
C PRO A 63 -3.02 -9.16 -0.77
N LEU A 64 -4.27 -9.60 -0.58
CA LEU A 64 -5.10 -10.15 -1.66
C LEU A 64 -5.37 -9.10 -2.73
N PHE A 65 -5.71 -7.87 -2.33
CA PHE A 65 -5.91 -6.77 -3.27
C PHE A 65 -4.65 -6.50 -4.09
N CYS A 66 -3.50 -6.33 -3.43
CA CYS A 66 -2.22 -6.11 -4.10
C CYS A 66 -1.84 -7.24 -5.04
N LYS A 67 -2.10 -8.50 -4.66
CA LYS A 67 -1.83 -9.67 -5.50
C LYS A 67 -2.72 -9.72 -6.75
N VAL A 68 -3.99 -9.36 -6.63
CA VAL A 68 -4.97 -9.38 -7.74
C VAL A 68 -4.75 -8.21 -8.70
N PHE A 69 -4.53 -7.01 -8.17
CA PHE A 69 -4.48 -5.77 -8.96
C PHE A 69 -3.07 -5.25 -9.22
N GLY A 70 -2.04 -5.81 -8.59
CA GLY A 70 -0.64 -5.41 -8.80
C GLY A 70 -0.13 -5.70 -10.22
N THR A 71 -0.67 -6.74 -10.86
CA THR A 71 -0.33 -7.16 -12.23
C THR A 71 -1.42 -6.86 -13.25
N SER A 72 -2.63 -6.49 -12.82
CA SER A 72 -3.74 -6.14 -13.71
C SER A 72 -3.63 -4.68 -14.21
N PRO A 73 -4.08 -4.36 -15.43
CA PRO A 73 -4.28 -2.98 -15.86
C PRO A 73 -5.23 -2.24 -14.90
N SER A 74 -4.91 -0.98 -14.56
CA SER A 74 -5.72 -0.22 -13.59
C SER A 74 -7.11 0.12 -14.11
N SER A 75 -7.29 0.20 -15.43
CA SER A 75 -8.59 0.39 -16.09
C SER A 75 -9.60 -0.72 -15.78
N GLU A 76 -9.13 -1.94 -15.46
CA GLU A 76 -10.00 -3.10 -15.19
C GLU A 76 -10.47 -3.19 -13.74
N MET A 77 -10.01 -2.31 -12.83
CA MET A 77 -10.35 -2.40 -11.40
C MET A 77 -11.86 -2.30 -11.14
N ASN A 78 -12.52 -1.31 -11.74
CA ASN A 78 -13.96 -1.10 -11.57
C ASN A 78 -14.79 -2.24 -12.15
N GLU A 79 -14.38 -2.78 -13.30
CA GLU A 79 -15.05 -3.91 -13.93
C GLU A 79 -14.94 -5.19 -13.09
N LYS A 80 -13.74 -5.45 -12.56
CA LYS A 80 -13.46 -6.65 -11.78
C LYS A 80 -14.01 -6.57 -10.37
N PHE A 81 -14.06 -5.39 -9.75
CA PHE A 81 -14.49 -5.21 -8.36
C PHE A 81 -15.45 -4.03 -8.23
N TRP A 82 -16.74 -4.29 -8.36
CA TRP A 82 -17.78 -3.25 -8.35
C TRP A 82 -17.84 -2.43 -7.04
N ASP A 83 -17.40 -3.01 -5.92
CA ASP A 83 -17.30 -2.35 -4.61
C ASP A 83 -16.01 -1.51 -4.44
N ILE A 84 -15.19 -1.35 -5.49
CA ILE A 84 -13.87 -0.72 -5.39
C ILE A 84 -13.90 0.68 -4.77
N LEU A 85 -14.95 1.48 -5.02
CA LEU A 85 -15.09 2.82 -4.44
C LEU A 85 -15.29 2.77 -2.93
N SER A 86 -16.12 1.83 -2.46
CA SER A 86 -16.34 1.60 -1.04
C SER A 86 -15.06 1.07 -0.38
N PHE A 87 -14.40 0.09 -1.02
CA PHE A 87 -13.12 -0.43 -0.55
C PHE A 87 -12.06 0.68 -0.45
N CYS A 88 -11.92 1.51 -1.49
CA CYS A 88 -11.02 2.67 -1.52
C CYS A 88 -11.31 3.64 -0.37
N GLN A 89 -12.58 3.90 -0.08
CA GLN A 89 -12.97 4.77 1.03
C GLN A 89 -12.53 4.20 2.38
N GLN A 90 -12.71 2.90 2.62
CA GLN A 90 -12.35 2.25 3.88
C GLN A 90 -10.83 2.21 4.07
N VAL A 91 -10.07 1.83 3.03
CA VAL A 91 -8.60 1.83 3.06
C VAL A 91 -8.06 3.25 3.29
N SER A 92 -8.66 4.26 2.65
CA SER A 92 -8.27 5.65 2.84
C SER A 92 -8.51 6.14 4.27
N LYS A 93 -9.68 5.82 4.85
CA LYS A 93 -9.99 6.16 6.25
C LYS A 93 -9.02 5.48 7.22
N LEU A 94 -8.70 4.21 6.98
CA LEU A 94 -7.77 3.45 7.80
C LEU A 94 -6.37 4.10 7.80
N MET A 95 -5.83 4.43 6.62
CA MET A 95 -4.53 5.12 6.51
C MET A 95 -4.51 6.44 7.29
N VAL A 96 -5.53 7.30 7.13
CA VAL A 96 -5.61 8.57 7.86
C VAL A 96 -5.73 8.36 9.37
N SER A 97 -6.48 7.33 9.79
CA SER A 97 -6.62 6.97 11.20
C SER A 97 -5.28 6.55 11.81
N GLU A 98 -4.53 5.69 11.11
CA GLU A 98 -3.25 5.16 11.59
C GLU A 98 -2.15 6.24 11.67
N ILE A 99 -2.11 7.15 10.69
CA ILE A 99 -1.21 8.31 10.71
C ILE A 99 -1.56 9.23 11.88
N ARG A 100 -2.85 9.56 12.04
CA ARG A 100 -3.31 10.44 13.14
C ARG A 100 -3.01 9.83 14.50
N LYS A 101 -3.23 8.52 14.67
CA LYS A 101 -2.95 7.78 15.91
C LYS A 101 -1.47 7.89 16.30
N ARG A 102 -0.55 7.81 15.33
CA ARG A 102 0.90 7.93 15.56
C ARG A 102 1.37 9.36 15.77
N ALA A 103 0.70 10.34 15.17
CA ALA A 103 1.01 11.75 15.38
C ALA A 103 0.50 12.31 16.72
N SER A 104 -0.54 11.69 17.29
CA SER A 104 -1.25 12.25 18.45
C SER A 104 -0.39 12.19 19.72
N ASN A 105 -0.32 13.31 20.44
CA ASN A 105 0.37 13.45 21.73
C ASN A 105 1.87 13.12 21.70
N GLN A 106 2.54 13.35 20.57
CA GLN A 106 3.99 13.15 20.39
C GLN A 106 4.67 14.45 19.96
N SER A 107 5.99 14.56 20.19
CA SER A 107 6.80 15.61 19.54
C SER A 107 6.84 15.38 18.03
N THR A 108 7.19 16.41 17.26
CA THR A 108 7.31 16.32 15.79
C THR A 108 8.26 15.18 15.37
N GLU A 109 9.41 15.07 16.03
CA GLU A 109 10.42 14.04 15.79
C GLU A 109 9.93 12.62 16.16
N ALA A 110 9.28 12.47 17.32
CA ALA A 110 8.74 11.17 17.72
C ALA A 110 7.61 10.72 16.77
N ALA A 111 6.73 11.64 16.39
CA ALA A 111 5.67 11.40 15.42
C ALA A 111 6.23 11.03 14.05
N SER A 112 7.26 11.75 13.55
CA SER A 112 7.89 11.46 12.26
C SER A 112 8.49 10.06 12.25
N CYS A 113 9.24 9.70 13.30
CA CYS A 113 9.85 8.38 13.45
C CYS A 113 8.79 7.27 13.53
N ALA A 114 7.73 7.45 14.31
CA ALA A 114 6.67 6.47 14.47
C ALA A 114 5.90 6.23 13.16
N ILE A 115 5.59 7.30 12.41
CA ILE A 115 4.91 7.21 11.11
C ILE A 115 5.83 6.56 10.08
N ALA A 116 7.10 6.99 10.00
CA ALA A 116 8.06 6.42 9.06
C ALA A 116 8.23 4.92 9.32
N LYS A 117 8.48 4.52 10.58
CA LYS A 117 8.62 3.11 10.96
C LYS A 117 7.42 2.26 10.58
N PHE A 118 6.20 2.80 10.71
CA PHE A 118 4.98 2.08 10.33
C PHE A 118 4.84 1.91 8.82
N LEU A 119 5.19 2.95 8.06
CA LEU A 119 5.03 2.96 6.60
C LEU A 119 6.21 2.34 5.86
N GLU A 120 7.37 2.20 6.50
CA GLU A 120 8.52 1.50 5.94
C GLU A 120 8.22 0.00 5.83
N ILE A 121 8.79 -0.61 4.79
CA ILE A 121 8.82 -2.07 4.65
C ILE A 121 9.75 -2.63 5.73
N GLU A 122 9.34 -3.65 6.50
CA GLU A 122 10.19 -4.19 7.57
C GLU A 122 11.07 -5.34 7.04
N ASN A 123 10.53 -6.55 7.01
CA ASN A 123 11.27 -7.77 6.64
C ASN A 123 10.95 -8.21 5.20
N SER A 124 9.66 -8.17 4.83
CA SER A 124 9.13 -8.50 3.50
C SER A 124 7.90 -7.63 3.15
N GLU A 125 7.49 -7.59 1.89
CA GLU A 125 6.37 -6.75 1.41
C GLU A 125 5.06 -7.00 2.18
N GLU A 126 4.79 -8.24 2.57
CA GLU A 126 3.55 -8.64 3.24
C GLU A 126 3.63 -8.54 4.78
N SER A 127 4.81 -8.25 5.34
CA SER A 127 5.04 -8.23 6.80
C SER A 127 4.62 -6.93 7.48
N SER A 128 4.54 -5.82 6.74
CA SER A 128 4.24 -4.50 7.29
C SER A 128 2.83 -4.05 6.90
N ASN A 129 1.97 -3.92 7.92
CA ASN A 129 0.60 -3.41 7.77
C ASN A 129 0.57 -2.02 7.11
N GLY A 130 1.47 -1.12 7.50
CA GLY A 130 1.51 0.23 6.94
C GLY A 130 2.03 0.27 5.51
N TRP A 131 3.04 -0.54 5.18
CA TRP A 131 3.51 -0.69 3.80
C TRP A 131 2.42 -1.28 2.90
N MET A 132 1.65 -2.26 3.38
CA MET A 132 0.54 -2.85 2.64
C MET A 132 -0.59 -1.85 2.39
N LEU A 133 -0.93 -1.00 3.36
CA LEU A 133 -1.86 0.11 3.16
C LEU A 133 -1.35 1.09 2.10
N LEU A 134 -0.08 1.47 2.19
CA LEU A 134 0.52 2.42 1.26
C LEU A 134 0.57 1.86 -0.17
N SER A 135 0.92 0.59 -0.32
CA SER A 135 0.93 -0.13 -1.59
C SER A 135 -0.47 -0.24 -2.20
N THR A 136 -1.48 -0.52 -1.37
CA THR A 136 -2.89 -0.57 -1.80
C THR A 136 -3.35 0.79 -2.31
N LEU A 137 -3.08 1.87 -1.56
CA LEU A 137 -3.42 3.23 -1.99
C LEU A 137 -2.69 3.64 -3.27
N ASN A 138 -1.44 3.19 -3.46
CA ASN A 138 -0.70 3.45 -4.70
C ASN A 138 -1.34 2.76 -5.91
N LEU A 139 -1.87 1.55 -5.75
CA LEU A 139 -2.62 0.87 -6.81
C LEU A 139 -3.95 1.59 -7.08
N LEU A 140 -4.68 1.97 -6.03
CA LEU A 140 -5.95 2.70 -6.17
C LEU A 140 -5.76 4.08 -6.83
N ALA A 141 -4.66 4.77 -6.53
CA ALA A 141 -4.30 6.04 -7.16
C ALA A 141 -4.00 5.91 -8.65
N ALA A 142 -3.67 4.72 -9.16
CA ALA A 142 -3.51 4.48 -10.59
C ALA A 142 -4.84 4.18 -11.30
N GLY A 143 -5.95 4.10 -10.57
CA GLY A 143 -7.30 3.92 -11.08
C GLY A 143 -7.86 5.19 -11.74
N ASP A 144 -9.18 5.22 -11.93
CA ASP A 144 -9.84 6.36 -12.57
C ASP A 144 -10.10 7.54 -11.60
N GLN A 145 -10.66 8.61 -12.16
CA GLN A 145 -10.95 9.85 -11.41
C GLN A 145 -11.89 9.65 -10.22
N SER A 146 -12.79 8.67 -10.25
CA SER A 146 -13.72 8.42 -9.15
C SER A 146 -12.98 7.91 -7.91
N LEU A 147 -11.96 7.06 -8.09
CA LEU A 147 -11.07 6.62 -7.01
C LEU A 147 -10.24 7.78 -6.45
N ILE A 148 -9.73 8.65 -7.32
CA ILE A 148 -9.00 9.85 -6.90
C ILE A 148 -9.88 10.77 -6.05
N GLN A 149 -11.14 10.96 -6.44
CA GLN A 149 -12.10 11.77 -5.70
C GLN A 149 -12.39 11.20 -4.32
N VAL A 150 -12.53 9.87 -4.20
CA VAL A 150 -12.71 9.19 -2.91
C VAL A 150 -11.51 9.44 -1.99
N MET A 151 -10.28 9.23 -2.50
CA MET A 151 -9.05 9.44 -1.73
C MET A 151 -8.88 10.90 -1.29
N THR A 152 -9.24 11.85 -2.16
CA THR A 152 -9.18 13.29 -1.87
C THR A 152 -10.18 13.68 -0.79
N THR A 153 -11.42 13.18 -0.88
CA THR A 153 -12.46 13.40 0.14
C THR A 153 -12.04 12.82 1.49
N ALA A 154 -11.35 11.68 1.48
CA ALA A 154 -10.77 11.07 2.66
C ALA A 154 -9.48 11.76 3.15
N SER A 155 -9.07 12.90 2.56
CA SER A 155 -7.89 13.69 2.96
C SER A 155 -6.52 13.01 2.76
N ILE A 156 -6.43 11.95 1.95
CA ILE A 156 -5.18 11.22 1.69
C ILE A 156 -4.06 12.13 1.18
N PRO A 157 -4.21 12.88 0.08
CA PRO A 157 -3.13 13.74 -0.42
C PRO A 157 -2.61 14.71 0.63
N SER A 158 -3.50 15.40 1.35
CA SER A 158 -3.09 16.35 2.39
C SER A 158 -2.38 15.69 3.57
N THR A 159 -2.78 14.46 3.92
CA THR A 159 -2.18 13.68 5.01
C THR A 159 -0.78 13.22 4.60
N LEU A 160 -0.60 12.70 3.38
CA LEU A 160 0.70 12.27 2.88
C LEU A 160 1.68 13.45 2.73
N VAL A 161 1.19 14.61 2.27
CA VAL A 161 1.99 15.83 2.21
C VAL A 161 2.45 16.26 3.62
N LYS A 162 1.59 16.18 4.64
CA LYS A 162 2.01 16.47 6.03
C LYS A 162 3.08 15.49 6.52
N CYS A 163 2.94 14.21 6.23
CA CYS A 163 3.98 13.22 6.56
C CYS A 163 5.31 13.50 5.85
N LEU A 164 5.30 13.93 4.58
CA LEU A 164 6.53 14.37 3.90
C LEU A 164 7.22 15.50 4.65
N TYR A 165 6.47 16.47 5.15
CA TYR A 165 7.04 17.55 5.97
C TYR A 165 7.64 17.03 7.27
N LEU A 166 6.95 16.11 7.96
CA LEU A 166 7.46 15.47 9.17
C LEU A 166 8.73 14.65 8.90
N PHE A 167 8.86 14.07 7.71
CA PHE A 167 10.02 13.25 7.37
C PHE A 167 11.32 14.06 7.15
N PHE A 168 11.25 15.39 7.06
CA PHE A 168 12.45 16.23 7.14
C PHE A 168 13.11 16.20 8.52
N ASP A 169 12.35 15.86 9.56
CA ASP A 169 12.84 15.74 10.94
C ASP A 169 13.30 14.31 11.28
N LEU A 170 13.40 13.40 10.28
CA LEU A 170 13.92 12.06 10.54
C LEU A 170 15.44 12.12 10.77
N PRO A 171 15.97 11.38 11.76
CA PRO A 171 17.41 11.31 11.99
C PRO A 171 18.12 10.77 10.74
N GLU A 172 19.32 11.31 10.47
CA GLU A 172 20.19 10.79 9.42
C GLU A 172 20.56 9.34 9.75
N ILE A 173 20.46 8.46 8.74
CA ILE A 173 20.92 7.08 8.87
C ILE A 173 22.45 7.13 8.81
N PRO A 174 23.17 6.68 9.84
CA PRO A 174 24.63 6.68 9.82
C PRO A 174 25.14 5.90 8.61
N GLU A 175 26.09 6.45 7.85
CA GLU A 175 26.63 5.82 6.63
C GLU A 175 27.19 4.40 6.90
N SER A 176 27.67 4.15 8.12
CA SER A 176 28.16 2.85 8.57
C SER A 176 27.09 1.76 8.66
N GLU A 177 25.81 2.14 8.78
CA GLU A 177 24.66 1.22 8.92
C GLU A 177 23.71 1.27 7.71
N ALA A 178 23.81 2.33 6.89
CA ALA A 178 22.88 2.61 5.80
C ALA A 178 22.80 1.50 4.74
N ASP A 179 23.93 0.84 4.47
CA ASP A 179 24.08 -0.19 3.44
C ASP A 179 24.29 -1.60 4.04
N VAL A 180 24.19 -1.74 5.37
CA VAL A 180 24.33 -3.02 6.05
C VAL A 180 22.97 -3.73 6.05
N GLN A 181 22.89 -4.85 5.34
CA GLN A 181 21.73 -5.73 5.40
C GLN A 181 21.69 -6.43 6.76
N ASP A 182 20.63 -6.18 7.53
CA ASP A 182 20.25 -7.05 8.63
C ASP A 182 19.81 -8.39 8.04
N GLY A 183 20.29 -9.51 8.58
CA GLY A 183 19.93 -10.87 8.16
C GLY A 183 18.43 -11.20 8.24
N ASN A 184 17.61 -10.29 8.80
CA ASN A 184 16.15 -10.37 8.85
C ASN A 184 15.38 -9.63 7.74
N SER A 185 16.04 -8.85 6.87
CA SER A 185 15.37 -7.98 5.88
C SER A 185 15.98 -8.10 4.48
N ASP A 186 15.11 -8.21 3.48
CA ASP A 186 15.52 -8.18 2.06
C ASP A 186 16.09 -6.82 1.63
N PHE A 187 15.86 -5.75 2.42
CA PHE A 187 16.21 -4.37 2.10
C PHE A 187 17.14 -3.74 3.15
N THR A 188 18.10 -2.95 2.69
CA THR A 188 18.92 -2.07 3.54
C THR A 188 18.10 -0.89 4.09
N PRO A 189 18.50 -0.29 5.23
CA PRO A 189 17.85 0.92 5.74
C PRO A 189 17.73 2.05 4.70
N ARG A 190 18.75 2.23 3.85
CA ARG A 190 18.75 3.22 2.77
C ARG A 190 17.68 2.89 1.71
N GLU A 191 17.58 1.65 1.27
CA GLU A 191 16.60 1.23 0.27
C GLU A 191 15.16 1.40 0.77
N ARG A 192 14.90 1.06 2.05
CA ARG A 192 13.59 1.27 2.67
C ARG A 192 13.16 2.74 2.63
N ARG A 193 14.09 3.65 2.98
CA ARG A 193 13.82 5.09 2.95
C ARG A 193 13.58 5.61 1.53
N ILE A 194 14.36 5.14 0.55
CA ILE A 194 14.18 5.51 -0.87
C ILE A 194 12.82 5.04 -1.39
N LEU A 195 12.43 3.79 -1.08
CA LEU A 195 11.14 3.24 -1.47
C LEU A 195 9.97 4.04 -0.89
N LEU A 196 10.06 4.39 0.40
CA LEU A 196 9.08 5.25 1.07
C LEU A 196 8.96 6.60 0.37
N GLN A 197 10.07 7.31 0.21
CA GLN A 197 10.10 8.63 -0.46
C GLN A 197 9.51 8.56 -1.87
N LYS A 198 9.81 7.50 -2.63
CA LYS A 198 9.29 7.32 -3.99
C LYS A 198 7.76 7.22 -4.02
N ILE A 199 7.14 6.45 -3.11
CA ILE A 199 5.68 6.34 -3.08
C ILE A 199 5.04 7.66 -2.63
N PHE A 200 5.63 8.34 -1.66
CA PHE A 200 5.14 9.64 -1.19
C PHE A 200 5.22 10.74 -2.25
N VAL A 201 6.10 10.62 -3.24
CA VAL A 201 6.07 11.49 -4.43
C VAL A 201 5.01 11.01 -5.44
N GLN A 202 4.87 9.71 -5.65
CA GLN A 202 3.96 9.15 -6.65
C GLN A 202 2.49 9.36 -6.32
N VAL A 203 2.02 9.00 -5.12
CA VAL A 203 0.59 9.05 -4.78
C VAL A 203 0.02 10.48 -4.89
N PRO A 204 0.65 11.52 -4.32
CA PRO A 204 0.16 12.89 -4.46
C PRO A 204 0.39 13.47 -5.87
N ALA A 205 1.44 13.05 -6.59
CA ALA A 205 1.70 13.56 -7.94
C ALA A 205 0.66 13.06 -8.94
N VAL A 206 0.28 11.77 -8.88
CA VAL A 206 -0.76 11.21 -9.77
C VAL A 206 -2.08 11.97 -9.60
N GLN A 207 -2.38 12.47 -8.40
CA GLN A 207 -3.58 13.26 -8.11
C GLN A 207 -3.51 14.73 -8.55
N ARG A 208 -2.32 15.27 -8.86
CA ARG A 208 -2.15 16.67 -9.30
C ARG A 208 -2.22 16.87 -10.81
N TYR A 209 -2.05 15.80 -11.59
CA TYR A 209 -1.95 15.86 -13.06
C TYR A 209 -3.16 15.23 -13.78
N GLN A 210 -4.26 14.96 -13.06
CA GLN A 210 -5.55 14.52 -13.61
C GLN A 210 -6.65 15.47 -13.15
#